data_AF-A0A955BPV8-F1
#
_entry.id   AF-A0A955BPV8-F1
#
_cell.length_a   1.000
_cell.length_b   1.000
_cell.length_c   1.000
_cell.angle_alpha   90.00
_cell.angle_beta   90.00
_cell.angle_gamma   90.00
#
_symmetry.space_group_name_H-M   'P 1'
#
loop_
_entity.id
_entity.type
_entity.pdbx_description
1 polymer ?
#
loop_
_entity_poly.entity_id
_entity_poly.type
_entity_poly.pdbx_seq_one_letter_code
_entity_poly.pdbx_strand_id
1 'polypeptide(L)' 'MPPVLDVRLVETRAESSLWNAAISQYHYLGLATPVGRLLRYLILNDDQLLGAISFTDPAWNLKCRKPLLDALGMKNAALR' A
#
# COMPACT_ATOMS: atom_id res chain seq x y z
N MET A 1 -0.43 8.16 -22.73
CA MET A 1 -1.21 7.90 -21.51
C MET A 1 -2.50 7.24 -21.94
N PRO A 2 -2.91 6.11 -21.33
CA PRO A 2 -4.18 5.47 -21.68
C PRO A 2 -5.33 6.46 -21.58
N PRO A 3 -6.27 6.50 -22.55
CA PRO A 3 -7.46 7.35 -22.45
C PRO A 3 -8.45 6.82 -21.41
N VAL A 4 -8.41 5.53 -21.09
CA VAL A 4 -9.30 4.85 -20.12
C VAL A 4 -8.47 3.94 -19.22
N LEU A 5 -8.89 3.81 -17.97
CA LEU A 5 -8.30 2.90 -16.98
C LEU A 5 -9.41 2.11 -16.31
N ASP A 6 -9.24 0.79 -16.25
CA ASP A 6 -10.07 -0.10 -15.46
C ASP A 6 -9.48 -0.25 -14.07
N VAL A 7 -10.30 0.00 -13.05
CA VAL A 7 -9.94 -0.24 -11.65
C VAL A 7 -10.79 -1.40 -11.14
N ARG A 8 -10.18 -2.58 -11.02
CA ARG A 8 -10.89 -3.82 -10.66
C ARG A 8 -10.55 -4.21 -9.23
N LEU A 9 -11.59 -4.47 -8.42
CA LEU A 9 -11.42 -5.06 -7.09
C LEU A 9 -10.86 -6.48 -7.25
N VAL A 10 -9.91 -6.86 -6.40
CA VAL A 10 -9.36 -8.22 -6.39
C VAL A 10 -10.33 -9.14 -5.66
N GLU A 11 -10.96 -10.06 -6.39
CA GLU A 11 -11.98 -10.97 -5.85
C GLU A 11 -11.58 -12.44 -5.98
N THR A 12 -10.75 -12.76 -6.98
CA THR A 12 -10.34 -14.13 -7.28
C THR A 12 -8.92 -14.45 -6.79
N ARG A 13 -8.61 -15.76 -6.70
CA ARG A 13 -7.26 -16.23 -6.38
C ARG A 13 -6.23 -15.81 -7.44
N ALA A 14 -6.61 -15.81 -8.71
CA ALA A 14 -5.71 -15.42 -9.80
C ALA A 14 -5.33 -13.94 -9.71
N GLU A 15 -6.32 -13.06 -9.52
CA GLU A 15 -6.09 -11.64 -9.30
C GLU A 15 -5.28 -11.39 -8.02
N SER A 16 -5.53 -12.17 -6.97
CA SER A 16 -4.75 -12.09 -5.74
C SER A 16 -3.28 -12.42 -5.95
N SER A 17 -2.98 -13.46 -6.72
CA SER A 17 -1.60 -13.81 -7.08
C SER A 17 -0.94 -12.72 -7.92
N LEU A 18 -1.68 -12.15 -8.89
CA LEU A 18 -1.20 -11.07 -9.74
C LEU A 18 -0.89 -9.80 -8.93
N TRP A 19 -1.80 -9.41 -8.03
CA TRP A 19 -1.59 -8.28 -7.12
C TRP A 19 -0.38 -8.50 -6.22
N ASN A 20 -0.25 -9.69 -5.62
CA ASN A 20 0.90 -10.03 -4.78
C ASN A 20 2.23 -9.95 -5.54
N ALA A 21 2.27 -10.45 -6.78
CA ALA A 21 3.45 -10.37 -7.63
C ALA A 21 3.83 -8.92 -7.94
N ALA A 22 2.85 -8.08 -8.31
CA ALA A 22 3.07 -6.67 -8.58
C ALA A 22 3.62 -5.92 -7.35
N ILE A 23 3.04 -6.13 -6.18
CA ILE A 23 3.51 -5.51 -4.94
C ILE A 23 4.90 -6.02 -4.55
N SER A 24 5.13 -7.33 -4.64
CA SER A 24 6.44 -7.92 -4.32
C SER A 24 7.56 -7.38 -5.21
N GLN A 25 7.27 -7.05 -6.47
CA GLN A 25 8.27 -6.61 -7.44
C GLN A 25 8.50 -5.09 -7.41
N TYR A 26 7.43 -4.30 -7.22
CA TYR A 26 7.48 -2.85 -7.44
C TYR A 26 7.25 -2.00 -6.19
N HIS A 27 6.67 -2.54 -5.12
CA HIS A 27 6.44 -1.77 -3.90
C HIS A 27 7.71 -1.71 -3.05
N TYR A 28 8.09 -0.50 -2.59
CA TYR A 28 9.34 -0.28 -1.86
C TYR A 28 9.43 -0.98 -0.50
N LEU A 29 8.29 -1.34 0.10
CA LEU A 29 8.22 -2.18 1.31
C LEU A 29 8.04 -3.68 1.00
N GLY A 30 7.96 -4.04 -0.28
CA GLY A 30 7.60 -5.38 -0.72
C GLY A 30 6.20 -5.80 -0.27
N LEU A 31 5.98 -7.11 -0.23
CA LEU A 31 4.75 -7.73 0.26
C LEU A 31 4.72 -7.70 1.80
N ALA A 32 4.38 -6.54 2.37
CA ALA A 32 4.15 -6.39 3.80
C ALA A 32 2.68 -6.67 4.13
N THR A 33 2.41 -7.37 5.24
CA THR A 33 1.05 -7.56 5.75
C THR A 33 0.53 -6.23 6.28
N PRO A 34 -0.51 -5.64 5.65
CA PRO A 34 -1.08 -4.41 6.13
C PRO A 34 -1.85 -4.65 7.43
N VAL A 35 -2.00 -3.59 8.22
CA VAL A 35 -2.75 -3.62 9.47
C VAL A 35 -4.24 -3.43 9.17
N GLY A 36 -5.10 -4.28 9.73
CA GLY A 36 -6.55 -4.17 9.60
C GLY A 36 -7.11 -4.77 8.30
N ARG A 37 -8.30 -4.33 7.90
CA ARG A 37 -8.93 -4.75 6.62
C ARG A 37 -8.15 -4.15 5.46
N LEU A 38 -8.09 -4.90 4.37
CA LEU A 38 -7.35 -4.55 3.16
C LEU A 38 -8.26 -4.70 1.95
N LEU A 39 -8.48 -3.61 1.22
CA LEU A 39 -9.04 -3.61 -0.12
C LEU A 39 -7.89 -3.55 -1.13
N ARG A 40 -7.93 -4.39 -2.15
CA ARG A 40 -6.89 -4.49 -3.18
C ARG A 40 -7.50 -4.28 -4.55
N TYR A 41 -6.82 -3.50 -5.38
CA TYR A 41 -7.26 -3.20 -6.74
C TYR A 41 -6.12 -3.40 -7.73
N LEU A 42 -6.49 -3.86 -8.93
CA LEU A 42 -5.64 -3.86 -10.11
C LEU A 42 -6.04 -2.69 -11.01
N ILE A 43 -5.05 -2.00 -11.57
CA ILE A 43 -5.23 -0.92 -12.54
C ILE A 43 -4.83 -1.48 -13.91
N LEU A 44 -5.78 -1.53 -14.84
CA LEU A 44 -5.58 -2.11 -16.17
C LEU A 44 -5.93 -1.13 -17.30
N ASN A 45 -5.41 -1.41 -18.48
CA ASN A 45 -5.85 -0.83 -19.75
C ASN A 45 -5.94 -1.98 -20.77
N ASP A 46 -7.12 -2.29 -21.30
CA ASP A 46 -7.35 -3.42 -22.22
C ASP A 46 -6.69 -4.72 -21.73
N ASP A 47 -6.96 -5.10 -20.46
CA ASP A 47 -6.38 -6.25 -19.74
C ASP A 47 -4.86 -6.23 -19.50
N GLN A 48 -4.16 -5.20 -19.98
CA GLN A 48 -2.77 -4.98 -19.61
C GLN A 48 -2.68 -4.41 -18.19
N LEU A 49 -1.98 -5.12 -17.28
CA LEU A 49 -1.71 -4.62 -15.95
C LEU A 49 -0.77 -3.41 -16.01
N LEU A 50 -1.23 -2.27 -15.49
CA LEU A 50 -0.46 -1.04 -15.37
C LEU A 50 0.03 -0.79 -13.94
N GLY A 51 -0.70 -1.29 -12.95
CA GLY A 51 -0.32 -1.12 -11.55
C GLY A 51 -1.30 -1.77 -10.58
N ALA A 52 -0.99 -1.61 -9.30
CA ALA A 52 -1.79 -2.11 -8.20
C ALA A 52 -1.84 -1.06 -7.09
N ILE A 53 -3.01 -0.91 -6.47
CA ILE A 53 -3.19 -0.06 -5.29
C ILE A 53 -3.98 -0.82 -4.24
N SER A 54 -3.92 -0.34 -3.00
CA SER A 54 -4.75 -0.85 -1.91
C SER A 54 -5.13 0.25 -0.93
N PHE A 55 -6.24 0.01 -0.23
CA PHE A 55 -6.67 0.80 0.91
C PHE A 55 -6.70 -0.09 2.13
N THR A 56 -6.25 0.45 3.25
CA THR A 56 -6.25 -0.25 4.54
C THR A 56 -7.01 0.56 5.55
N ASP A 57 -7.54 -0.11 6.58
CA ASP A 57 -8.07 0.60 7.73
C ASP A 57 -7.02 1.56 8.32
N PRO A 58 -7.43 2.73 8.84
CA PRO A 58 -6.53 3.60 9.54
C PRO A 58 -6.03 2.92 10.82
N ALA A 59 -4.81 3.28 11.25
CA ALA A 59 -4.31 2.82 12.54
C ALA A 59 -5.19 3.40 13.67
N TRP A 60 -5.94 2.52 14.35
CA TRP A 60 -6.98 2.88 15.32
C TRP A 60 -6.49 3.76 16.48
N ASN A 61 -5.25 3.55 16.95
CA ASN A 61 -4.67 4.35 18.02
C ASN A 61 -3.14 4.41 17.90
N LEU A 62 -2.63 5.39 17.16
CA LEU A 62 -1.19 5.67 17.12
C LEU A 62 -0.77 6.47 18.36
N LYS A 63 0.16 5.92 19.14
CA LYS A 63 0.80 6.68 20.21
C LYS A 63 1.64 7.82 19.63
N CYS A 64 1.77 8.92 20.38
CA CYS A 64 2.67 10.01 20.01
C CYS A 64 4.09 9.44 19.80
N ARG A 65 4.73 9.76 18.67
CA ARG A 65 6.11 9.30 18.40
C ARG A 65 7.16 10.01 19.25
N LYS A 66 6.82 11.14 19.89
CA LYS A 66 7.74 12.01 20.64
C LYS A 66 8.58 11.25 21.68
N PRO A 67 8.02 10.37 22.54
CA PRO A 67 8.82 9.64 23.52
C PRO A 67 9.86 8.71 22.90
N LEU A 68 9.53 8.07 21.76
CA LEU A 68 10.48 7.24 21.03
C LEU A 68 11.62 8.08 20.45
N LEU A 69 11.30 9.21 19.82
CA LEU A 69 12.31 10.11 19.26
C LEU A 69 13.24 10.67 20.34
N ASP A 70 12.68 11.01 21.51
CA ASP A 70 13.46 11.49 22.65
C ASP A 70 14.41 10.40 23.19
N ALA A 71 13.94 9.15 23.30
CA ALA A 71 14.76 8.01 23.69
C ALA A 71 15.90 7.72 22.70
N LEU A 72 15.67 7.99 21.41
CA LEU A 72 16.68 7.89 20.36
C LEU A 72 17.61 9.11 20.28
N GLY A 73 17.48 10.09 21.19
CA GLY A 73 18.30 11.30 21.21
C GLY A 73 18.01 12.28 20.06
N MET A 74 16.93 12.07 19.29
CA MET A 74 16.53 12.92 18.17
C MET A 74 15.82 14.18 18.68
N LYS A 75 16.61 15.11 19.23
CA LYS A 75 16.15 16.41 19.71
C LYS A 75 16.09 17.37 18.51
N ASN A 76 14.89 17.64 18.02
CA ASN A 76 14.58 18.48 16.84
C ASN A 76 14.74 17.77 15.49
N ALA A 77 13.87 16.80 15.20
CA ALA A 77 13.47 16.64 13.80
C ALA A 77 12.70 17.91 13.43
N ALA A 78 13.37 18.87 12.78
CA ALA A 78 12.74 20.03 12.17
C ALA A 78 11.66 19.52 11.21
N LEU A 79 10.44 19.42 11.73
CA LEU A 79 9.24 19.10 10.98
C LEU A 79 8.90 20.36 10.17
N ARG A 80 9.37 20.38 8.92
CA ARG A 80 8.67 21.09 7.86
C ARG A 80 7.47 20.24 7.42
#